data_AF-A0A536HJ88-F1
#
_entry.id   AF-A0A536HJ88-F1
#
_cell.length_a   1.000
_cell.length_b   1.000
_cell.length_c   1.000
_cell.angle_alpha   90.00
_cell.angle_beta   90.00
_cell.angle_gamma   90.00
#
_symmetry.space_group_name_H-M   'P 1'
#
loop_
_entity.id
_entity.type
_entity.pdbx_description
1 polymer ?
#
loop_
_entity_poly.entity_id
_entity_poly.type
_entity_poly.pdbx_seq_one_letter_code
_entity_poly.pdbx_strand_id
1 'polypeptide(L)' 'MILQREDVRLSYFVEGEGPPITLLHGFTQSGRSWREVISKMPAGWKWIVPDLRGHGETQT' A
#
# COMPACT_ATOMS: atom_id res chain seq x y z
N MET A 1 -1.03 8.57 -1.38
CA MET A 1 -1.94 8.86 -2.51
C MET A 1 -3.33 8.42 -2.14
N ILE A 2 -4.36 9.02 -2.75
CA ILE A 2 -5.76 8.69 -2.50
C ILE A 2 -6.43 8.32 -3.82
N LEU A 3 -7.17 7.22 -3.83
CA LEU A 3 -8.06 6.82 -4.92
C LEU A 3 -9.51 6.90 -4.42
N GLN A 4 -10.31 7.74 -5.05
CA GLN A 4 -11.73 7.93 -4.71
C GLN A 4 -12.62 7.07 -5.61
N ARG A 5 -13.54 6.32 -5.00
CA ARG A 5 -14.66 5.62 -5.63
C ARG A 5 -15.96 5.92 -4.88
N GLU A 6 -17.09 5.47 -5.40
CA GLU A 6 -18.42 5.74 -4.82
C GLU A 6 -18.54 5.24 -3.37
N ASP A 7 -17.89 4.12 -3.04
CA ASP A 7 -18.02 3.41 -1.77
C ASP A 7 -16.72 3.38 -0.93
N VAL A 8 -15.64 4.02 -1.40
CA VAL A 8 -14.36 3.98 -0.70
C VAL A 8 -13.45 5.15 -1.09
N ARG A 9 -12.80 5.73 -0.07
CA ARG A 9 -11.63 6.60 -0.19
C ARG A 9 -10.39 5.78 0.19
N LEU A 10 -9.75 5.19 -0.82
CA LEU A 10 -8.64 4.26 -0.64
C LEU A 10 -7.31 5.02 -0.49
N SER A 11 -6.65 4.85 0.66
CA SER A 11 -5.28 5.29 0.89
C SER A 11 -4.30 4.25 0.36
N TYR A 12 -3.26 4.70 -0.34
CA TYR A 12 -2.15 3.85 -0.77
C TYR A 12 -0.89 4.66 -0.97
N PHE A 13 0.27 4.02 -0.97
CA PHE A 13 1.51 4.62 -1.46
C PHE A 13 2.13 3.77 -2.57
N VAL A 14 2.99 4.43 -3.36
CA VAL A 14 3.77 3.80 -4.42
C VAL A 14 5.22 4.15 -4.20
N GLU A 15 6.11 3.18 -4.33
CA GLU A 15 7.55 3.36 -4.17
C GLU A 15 8.31 2.53 -5.21
N GLY A 16 9.38 3.10 -5.76
CA GLY A 16 10.23 2.43 -6.74
C GLY A 16 9.70 2.42 -8.17
N GLU A 17 10.49 1.82 -9.06
CA GLU A 17 10.25 1.72 -10.49
C GLU A 17 10.53 0.29 -10.96
N GLY A 18 9.82 -0.17 -11.98
CA GLY A 18 9.87 -1.55 -12.48
C GLY A 18 8.51 -2.24 -12.50
N PRO A 19 8.48 -3.58 -12.58
CA PRO A 19 7.24 -4.36 -12.56
C PRO A 19 6.46 -4.11 -11.24
N PRO A 20 5.13 -3.91 -11.33
CA PRO A 20 4.32 -3.61 -10.16
C PRO A 20 4.09 -4.86 -9.29
N ILE A 21 4.24 -4.70 -7.97
CA ILE A 21 3.86 -5.69 -6.97
C ILE A 21 2.95 -5.02 -5.94
N THR A 22 1.78 -5.61 -5.71
CA THR A 22 0.84 -5.15 -4.68
C THR A 22 1.09 -5.88 -3.37
N LEU A 23 1.32 -5.15 -2.28
CA LEU A 23 1.52 -5.72 -0.95
C LEU A 23 0.29 -5.45 -0.07
N LEU A 24 -0.42 -6.52 0.29
CA LEU A 24 -1.57 -6.45 1.20
C LEU A 24 -1.11 -6.74 2.62
N HIS A 25 -1.48 -5.89 3.56
CA HIS A 25 -1.17 -6.09 4.97
C HIS A 25 -2.11 -7.14 5.61
N GLY A 26 -1.69 -7.69 6.76
CA GLY A 26 -2.49 -8.63 7.54
C GLY A 26 -3.52 -7.96 8.47
N PHE A 27 -4.14 -8.77 9.34
CA PHE A 27 -5.05 -8.30 10.38
C PHE A 27 -4.33 -7.33 11.33
N THR A 28 -5.04 -6.28 11.75
CA THR A 28 -4.55 -5.17 12.61
C THR A 28 -3.38 -4.35 12.08
N GLN A 29 -2.96 -4.57 10.83
CA GLN A 29 -1.87 -3.84 10.18
C GLN A 29 -2.38 -2.74 9.23
N SER A 30 -1.43 -2.01 8.63
CA SER A 30 -1.68 -1.05 7.54
C SER A 30 -0.54 -1.15 6.52
N GLY A 31 -0.63 -0.41 5.41
CA GLY A 31 0.43 -0.36 4.41
C GLY A 31 1.80 0.04 4.99
N ARG A 32 1.82 0.80 6.10
CA ARG A 32 3.06 1.19 6.80
C ARG A 32 3.90 -0.03 7.25
N SER A 33 3.26 -1.17 7.54
CA SER A 33 3.94 -2.40 7.97
C SER A 33 4.95 -2.91 6.94
N TRP A 34 4.83 -2.52 5.67
CA TRP A 34 5.73 -2.95 4.60
C TRP A 34 7.00 -2.11 4.43
N ARG A 35 7.13 -0.95 5.10
CA ARG A 35 8.27 -0.04 4.87
C ARG A 35 9.63 -0.68 5.13
N GLU A 36 9.77 -1.42 6.22
CA GLU A 36 11.05 -2.07 6.54
C GLU A 36 11.39 -3.15 5.51
N VAL A 37 10.39 -3.94 5.10
CA VAL A 37 10.57 -4.97 4.06
C VAL A 37 10.99 -4.34 2.74
N ILE A 38 10.28 -3.30 2.28
CA ILE A 38 10.59 -2.58 1.04
C ILE A 38 12.01 -2.01 1.08
N SER A 39 12.44 -1.43 2.21
CA SER A 39 13.78 -0.85 2.36
C SER A 39 14.92 -1.87 2.25
N LYS A 40 14.63 -3.17 2.45
CA LYS A 40 15.60 -4.27 2.37
C LYS A 40 15.54 -5.02 1.04
N MET A 41 14.55 -4.75 0.19
CA MET A 41 14.43 -5.40 -1.10
C MET A 41 15.40 -4.76 -2.12
N PRO A 42 15.90 -5.54 -3.09
CA PRO A 42 16.67 -4.97 -4.19
C PRO A 42 15.81 -3.98 -5.00
N ALA A 43 16.47 -3.00 -5.61
CA ALA A 43 15.82 -2.10 -6.56
C ALA A 43 15.28 -2.85 -7.79
N GLY A 44 14.43 -2.19 -8.57
CA GLY A 44 13.85 -2.73 -9.80
C GLY A 44 12.41 -3.22 -9.68
N TRP A 45 11.76 -2.93 -8.55
CA TRP A 45 10.34 -3.21 -8.32
C TRP A 45 9.57 -1.92 -8.05
N LYS A 46 8.31 -1.89 -8.49
CA LYS A 46 7.35 -0.84 -8.13
C LYS A 46 6.37 -1.39 -7.11
N TRP A 47 6.50 -0.96 -5.87
CA TRP A 47 5.63 -1.37 -4.77
C TRP A 47 4.35 -0.56 -4.79
N ILE A 48 3.19 -1.21 -4.81
CA ILE A 48 1.88 -0.58 -4.67
C ILE A 48 1.29 -1.09 -3.35
N VAL A 49 1.12 -0.20 -2.39
CA VAL A 49 0.81 -0.60 -1.02
C VAL A 49 -0.45 0.13 -0.54
N PRO A 50 -1.63 -0.49 -0.70
CA PRO A 50 -2.89 0.05 -0.18
C PRO A 50 -3.07 -0.22 1.31
N ASP A 51 -3.78 0.67 1.98
CA ASP A 51 -4.48 0.36 3.22
C ASP A 51 -5.81 -0.31 2.87
N LEU A 52 -6.06 -1.52 3.35
CA LEU A 52 -7.34 -2.22 3.16
C LEU A 52 -8.49 -1.44 3.83
N ARG A 53 -9.73 -1.74 3.43
CA ARG A 53 -10.94 -1.09 3.99
C ARG A 53 -10.92 -1.13 5.53
N GLY A 54 -11.23 0.01 6.15
CA GLY A 54 -11.24 0.18 7.61
C GLY A 54 -9.87 0.17 8.29
N HIS A 55 -8.77 0.21 7.54
CA HIS A 55 -7.41 0.24 8.07
C HIS A 55 -6.67 1.49 7.58
N GLY A 56 -5.64 1.89 8.32
CA GLY A 56 -4.80 3.04 7.99
C GLY A 56 -5.64 4.29 7.74
N GLU A 57 -5.41 4.94 6.59
CA GLU A 57 -6.14 6.15 6.20
C GLU A 57 -7.25 5.89 5.18
N THR A 58 -7.58 4.61 4.92
CA THR A 58 -8.69 4.22 4.03
C THR A 58 -10.02 4.37 4.76
N GLN A 59 -10.96 5.10 4.16
CA GLN A 59 -12.30 5.32 4.68
C GLN A 59 -13.34 4.68 3.75
N THR A 60 -14.35 4.05 4.35
CA THR A 60 -15.53 3.47 3.68
C THR A 60 -16.77 4.21 4.12
#